data_AF-A0A929L0Y2-F1
#
_entry.id   AF-A0A929L0Y2-F1
#
_cell.length_a   1.000
_cell.length_b   1.000
_cell.length_c   1.000
_cell.angle_alpha   90.00
_cell.angle_beta   90.00
_cell.angle_gamma   90.00
#
_symmetry.space_group_name_H-M   'P 1'
#
loop_
_entity.id
_entity.type
_entity.pdbx_description
1 polymer ?
#
loop_
_entity_poly.entity_id
_entity_poly.type
_entity_poly.pdbx_seq_one_letter_code
_entity_poly.pdbx_strand_id
1 'polypeptide(L)'
;MRLKTIFLIVVTILLTVVIMQNADQVYFEVLFFTIRTSKLMMMLWVAIAAFVIGYLVGRPNIKKFGDQQGYDADDKNNGDADTGYRDRRNTLSDEDRDYISED
;
A
#
# COMPACT_ATOMS: atom_id res chain seq x y z
N MET A 1 9.25 -28.32 32.47
CA MET A 1 8.54 -27.39 31.56
C MET A 1 9.33 -27.25 30.27
N ARG A 2 8.66 -27.09 29.13
CA ARG A 2 9.36 -26.88 27.84
C ARG A 2 9.98 -25.48 27.83
N LEU A 3 11.11 -25.29 27.16
CA LEU A 3 11.79 -23.99 27.07
C LEU A 3 10.84 -22.87 26.61
N LYS A 4 9.93 -23.20 25.69
CA LYS A 4 8.89 -22.30 25.19
C LYS A 4 7.95 -21.78 26.30
N THR A 5 7.61 -22.64 27.27
CA THR A 5 6.74 -22.27 28.40
C THR A 5 7.44 -21.32 29.35
N ILE A 6 8.70 -21.61 29.70
CA ILE A 6 9.51 -20.76 30.58
C ILE A 6 9.73 -19.39 29.92
N PHE A 7 10.07 -19.39 28.63
CA PHE A 7 10.21 -18.17 27.85
C PHE A 7 8.92 -17.34 27.85
N LEU A 8 7.77 -17.96 27.60
CA LEU A 8 6.48 -17.27 27.61
C LEU A 8 6.19 -16.66 28.97
N ILE A 9 6.41 -17.40 30.06
CA ILE A 9 6.23 -16.90 31.44
C ILE A 9 7.09 -15.66 31.69
N VAL A 10 8.38 -15.72 31.35
CA VAL A 10 9.30 -14.59 31.50
C VAL A 10 8.82 -13.38 30.71
N VAL A 11 8.43 -13.57 29.44
CA VAL A 11 7.89 -12.50 28.60
C VAL A 11 6.63 -11.88 29.21
N THR A 12 5.69 -12.68 29.72
CA THR A 12 4.49 -12.14 30.38
C THR A 12 4.80 -11.34 31.64
N ILE A 13 5.76 -11.78 32.47
CA ILE A 13 6.16 -11.03 33.67
C ILE A 13 6.77 -9.69 33.26
N LEU A 14 7.71 -9.71 32.30
CA LEU A 14 8.33 -8.48 31.79
C LEU A 14 7.30 -7.54 31.18
N LEU A 15 6.38 -8.05 30.37
CA LEU A 15 5.30 -7.26 29.78
C LEU A 15 4.44 -6.61 30.87
N THR A 16 4.09 -7.36 31.91
CA THR A 16 3.31 -6.85 33.04
C THR A 16 4.03 -5.71 33.75
N VAL A 17 5.34 -5.86 34.01
CA VAL A 17 6.16 -4.80 34.62
C VAL A 17 6.20 -3.54 33.75
N VAL A 18 6.41 -3.70 32.44
CA VAL A 18 6.43 -2.56 31.50
C VAL A 18 5.10 -1.83 31.50
N ILE A 19 3.98 -2.57 31.51
CA ILE A 19 2.64 -1.98 31.60
C ILE A 19 2.49 -1.20 32.91
N MET A 20 2.84 -1.80 34.05
CA MET A 20 2.73 -1.13 35.35
C MET A 20 3.58 0.14 35.44
N GLN A 21 4.82 0.10 34.94
CA GLN A 21 5.73 1.26 34.94
C GLN A 21 5.24 2.42 34.06
N ASN A 22 4.41 2.14 33.05
CA ASN A 22 3.90 3.15 32.13
C ASN A 22 2.40 3.46 32.37
N ALA A 23 1.82 2.94 33.45
CA ALA A 23 0.41 3.19 33.81
C ALA A 23 0.17 4.60 34.38
N ASP A 24 1.21 5.42 34.53
CA ASP A 24 1.11 6.81 34.96
C ASP A 24 0.14 7.63 34.12
N GLN A 25 -0.44 8.64 34.77
CA GLN A 25 -1.39 9.55 34.17
C GLN A 25 -0.68 10.68 33.41
N VAL A 26 -1.23 11.02 32.25
CA VAL A 26 -0.89 12.19 31.43
C VAL A 26 -2.12 13.07 31.36
N TYR A 27 -1.86 14.37 31.46
CA TYR A 27 -2.87 15.42 31.38
C TYR A 27 -2.83 16.04 29.99
N PHE A 28 -3.99 16.08 29.35
CA PHE A 28 -4.20 16.80 28.10
C PHE A 28 -5.17 17.93 28.35
N GLU A 29 -4.74 19.15 28.07
CA GLU A 29 -5.59 20.32 28.08
C GLU A 29 -6.05 20.57 26.64
N VAL A 30 -7.36 20.40 26.41
CA VAL A 30 -7.98 20.61 25.10
C VAL A 30 -9.03 21.69 25.25
N LEU A 31 -8.69 22.89 24.77
CA LEU A 31 -9.46 24.13 24.95
C LEU A 31 -9.78 24.41 26.44
N PHE A 32 -10.94 23.94 26.92
CA PHE A 32 -11.44 24.15 28.28
C PHE A 32 -11.60 22.83 29.06
N PHE A 33 -11.18 21.70 28.49
CA PHE A 33 -11.31 20.39 29.10
C PHE A 33 -9.94 19.83 29.48
N THR A 34 -9.84 19.29 30.70
CA THR A 34 -8.69 18.51 31.15
C THR A 34 -9.03 17.03 31.05
N ILE A 35 -8.42 16.34 30.10
CA ILE A 35 -8.57 14.90 29.91
C ILE A 35 -7.39 14.21 30.57
N ARG A 36 -7.68 13.24 31.43
CA ARG A 36 -6.68 12.42 32.12
C ARG A 36 -6.70 11.01 31.56
N THR A 37 -5.58 10.60 30.98
CA THR A 37 -5.42 9.25 30.41
C THR A 37 -4.09 8.66 30.83
N SER A 38 -3.87 7.34 30.69
CA SER A 38 -2.56 6.75 30.96
C SER A 38 -1.58 6.96 29.80
N LYS A 39 -0.28 7.03 30.07
CA LYS A 39 0.77 7.09 29.03
C LYS A 39 0.60 5.94 28.01
N LEU A 40 0.25 4.75 28.49
CA LEU A 40 -0.03 3.59 27.65
C LEU A 40 -1.18 3.82 26.66
N MET A 41 -2.32 4.31 27.13
CA MET A 41 -3.47 4.57 26.25
C MET A 41 -3.12 5.62 25.21
N MET A 42 -2.37 6.65 25.59
CA MET A 42 -1.90 7.65 24.63
C MET A 42 -1.00 7.02 23.56
N MET A 43 0.01 6.24 23.95
CA MET A 43 0.90 5.57 23.01
C MET A 43 0.15 4.64 22.05
N LEU A 44 -0.86 3.92 22.55
CA LEU A 44 -1.71 3.07 21.71
C LEU A 44 -2.48 3.88 20.66
N TRP A 45 -3.13 4.98 21.06
CA TRP A 45 -3.86 5.85 20.14
C TRP A 45 -2.95 6.47 19.09
N VAL A 46 -1.76 6.94 19.50
CA VAL A 46 -0.75 7.47 18.57
C VAL A 46 -0.29 6.40 17.59
N ALA A 47 -0.03 5.18 18.06
CA ALA A 47 0.37 4.06 17.20
C ALA A 47 -0.70 3.71 16.18
N ILE A 48 -1.98 3.65 16.59
CA ILE A 48 -3.11 3.40 15.69
C ILE A 48 -3.22 4.53 14.65
N ALA A 49 -3.18 5.79 15.09
CA ALA A 49 -3.26 6.94 14.19
C ALA A 49 -2.10 6.95 13.18
N ALA A 50 -0.87 6.74 13.64
CA ALA A 50 0.31 6.66 12.78
C ALA A 50 0.23 5.49 11.80
N PHE A 51 -0.28 4.33 12.23
CA PHE A 51 -0.50 3.18 11.37
C PHE A 51 -1.55 3.49 10.28
N VAL A 52 -2.69 4.09 10.63
CA VAL A 52 -3.74 4.45 9.67
C VAL A 52 -3.23 5.47 8.66
N ILE A 53 -2.58 6.54 9.12
CA ILE A 53 -2.00 7.55 8.24
C ILE A 53 -0.92 6.93 7.35
N GLY A 54 -0.01 6.16 7.94
CA GLY A 54 1.04 5.46 7.22
C GLY A 54 0.50 4.47 6.18
N TYR A 55 -0.59 3.78 6.49
CA TYR A 55 -1.26 2.87 5.56
C TYR A 55 -1.93 3.62 4.39
N LEU A 56 -2.63 4.72 4.68
CA LEU A 56 -3.28 5.54 3.66
C LEU A 56 -2.26 6.21 2.73
N VAL A 57 -1.20 6.79 3.29
CA VAL A 57 -0.13 7.47 2.53
C VAL A 57 0.78 6.46 1.82
N GLY A 58 1.08 5.36 2.50
CA GLY A 58 1.95 4.30 2.00
C GLY A 58 1.30 3.40 0.96
N ARG A 59 -0.01 3.55 0.70
CA ARG A 59 -0.69 2.84 -0.40
C ARG A 59 -0.05 3.30 -1.71
N PRO A 60 0.74 2.46 -2.40
CA PRO A 60 1.25 2.83 -3.70
C PRO A 60 0.03 3.02 -4.59
N ASN A 61 -0.20 4.27 -5.01
CA ASN A 61 -1.08 4.55 -6.12
C ASN A 61 -0.41 3.97 -7.35
N ILE A 62 -0.56 2.66 -7.55
CA ILE A 62 -0.38 2.05 -8.87
C ILE A 62 -1.51 2.64 -9.69
N LYS A 63 -1.29 3.87 -10.15
CA LYS A 63 -1.94 4.37 -11.34
C LYS A 63 -1.54 3.36 -12.39
N LYS A 64 -2.44 2.39 -12.64
CA LYS A 64 -2.49 1.82 -13.97
C LYS A 64 -2.77 3.04 -14.83
N PHE A 65 -1.72 3.59 -15.43
CA PHE A 65 -1.83 4.51 -16.54
C PHE A 65 -2.56 3.71 -17.61
N GLY A 66 -3.88 3.69 -17.54
CA GLY A 66 -4.72 3.46 -18.68
C GLY A 66 -4.55 4.68 -19.55
N ASP A 67 -4.01 4.45 -20.74
CA ASP A 67 -4.10 5.31 -21.90
C ASP A 67 -3.39 6.67 -21.80
N GLN A 68 -2.05 6.65 -21.85
CA GLN A 68 -1.27 7.53 -22.72
C GLN A 68 0.23 7.29 -22.58
N GLN A 69 0.88 7.09 -23.73
CA GLN A 69 2.34 7.03 -23.97
C GLN A 69 2.95 5.69 -23.53
N GLY A 70 3.33 4.77 -24.41
CA GLY A 70 4.09 4.95 -25.66
C GLY A 70 5.53 4.46 -25.39
N TYR A 71 5.99 3.51 -26.21
CA TYR A 71 7.28 2.78 -26.19
C TYR A 71 7.30 1.43 -25.43
N ASP A 72 7.02 0.39 -26.23
CA ASP A 72 7.82 -0.82 -26.41
C ASP A 72 8.48 -1.42 -25.16
N ALA A 73 7.83 -2.47 -24.64
CA ALA A 73 8.53 -3.58 -24.03
C ALA A 73 8.22 -4.82 -24.86
N ASP A 74 9.13 -5.11 -25.78
CA ASP A 74 9.23 -6.40 -26.43
C ASP A 74 9.24 -7.54 -25.42
N ASP A 75 8.71 -8.66 -25.90
CA ASP A 75 9.12 -10.02 -25.59
C ASP A 75 8.13 -10.86 -24.75
N LYS A 76 7.81 -12.01 -25.36
CA LYS A 76 7.25 -13.27 -24.82
C LYS A 76 5.74 -13.32 -24.60
N ASN A 77 5.04 -13.89 -25.58
CA ASN A 77 4.65 -15.29 -25.49
C ASN A 77 4.02 -15.81 -26.80
N ASN A 78 4.62 -16.90 -27.30
CA ASN A 78 4.05 -17.80 -28.29
C ASN A 78 2.70 -18.34 -27.81
N GLY A 79 1.72 -18.49 -28.71
CA GLY A 79 0.54 -19.27 -28.42
C GLY A 79 -0.61 -19.03 -29.37
N ASP A 80 -0.73 -19.94 -30.32
CA ASP A 80 -1.94 -20.33 -31.03
C ASP A 80 -2.41 -19.57 -32.27
N ALA A 81 -2.84 -20.43 -33.19
CA ALA A 81 -3.11 -20.22 -34.58
C ALA A 81 -4.53 -19.71 -34.83
N ASP A 82 -4.67 -19.11 -36.01
CA ASP A 82 -5.84 -19.19 -36.88
C ASP A 82 -7.16 -18.57 -36.36
N THR A 83 -7.44 -17.34 -36.81
CA THR A 83 -8.58 -16.98 -37.68
C THR A 83 -8.79 -15.47 -37.68
N GLY A 84 -9.01 -14.86 -38.84
CA GLY A 84 -9.49 -13.48 -38.96
C GLY A 84 -8.44 -12.43 -39.37
N TYR A 85 -7.80 -12.63 -40.52
CA TYR A 85 -7.18 -11.55 -41.30
C TYR A 85 -8.22 -10.45 -41.59
N ARG A 86 -8.12 -9.26 -40.96
CA ARG A 86 -8.37 -7.95 -41.63
C ARG A 86 -8.23 -6.67 -40.82
N ASP A 87 -8.05 -6.68 -39.50
CA ASP A 87 -8.22 -5.42 -38.75
C ASP A 87 -7.07 -5.05 -37.80
N ARG A 88 -5.82 -5.20 -38.26
CA ARG A 88 -4.64 -4.92 -37.42
C ARG A 88 -3.46 -4.23 -38.08
N ARG A 89 -3.65 -3.56 -39.22
CA ARG A 89 -2.59 -2.74 -39.82
C ARG A 89 -3.21 -1.56 -40.56
N ASN A 90 -3.71 -0.59 -39.80
CA ASN A 90 -3.92 0.73 -40.36
C ASN A 90 -3.43 1.80 -39.39
N THR A 91 -2.10 1.87 -39.30
CA THR A 91 -1.38 2.95 -38.63
C THR A 91 -1.13 4.13 -39.56
N LEU A 92 -1.70 4.11 -40.77
CA LEU A 92 -1.52 5.15 -41.77
C LEU A 92 -2.66 6.16 -41.70
N SER A 93 -2.23 7.41 -41.76
CA SER A 93 -2.83 8.52 -42.51
C SER A 93 -3.95 8.21 -43.49
N ASP A 94 -5.10 8.90 -43.49
CA ASP A 94 -5.94 8.87 -44.70
C ASP A 94 -5.20 9.54 -45.88
N GLU A 95 -4.42 10.59 -45.63
CA GLU A 95 -3.53 11.25 -46.61
C GLU A 95 -2.39 10.33 -47.09
N ASP A 96 -1.78 9.55 -46.18
CA ASP A 96 -0.67 8.64 -46.53
C ASP A 96 -1.13 7.44 -47.37
N ARG A 97 -2.41 7.07 -47.30
CA ARG A 97 -2.97 5.98 -48.10
C ARG A 97 -3.14 6.37 -49.56
N ASP A 98 -3.64 7.58 -49.82
CA ASP A 98 -3.86 8.06 -51.18
C ASP A 98 -2.51 8.12 -51.92
N TYR A 99 -1.45 8.59 -51.27
CA TYR A 99 -0.10 8.68 -51.83
C TYR A 99 0.50 7.33 -52.27
N ILE A 100 0.17 6.23 -51.60
CA ILE A 100 0.69 4.88 -51.92
C ILE A 100 -0.18 4.19 -52.98
N SER A 101 -1.42 4.65 -53.16
CA SER A 101 -2.40 4.01 -54.05
C SER A 101 -2.34 4.48 -55.51
N GLU A 102 -1.57 5.53 -55.79
CA GLU A 102 -1.52 6.22 -57.08
C GLU A 102 -0.34 5.80 -58.00
N ASP A 103 0.29 4.65 -57.72
CA ASP A 103 1.33 4.00 -58.56
C ASP A 103 0.87 2.63 -59.11
#